data_AF-A0A9P7EEQ5-F1
#
_entry.id   AF-A0A9P7EEQ5-F1
#
_cell.length_a   1.000
_cell.length_b   1.000
_cell.length_c   1.000
_cell.angle_alpha   90.00
_cell.angle_beta   90.00
_cell.angle_gamma   90.00
#
_symmetry.space_group_name_H-M   'P 1'
#
loop_
_entity.id
_entity.type
_entity.pdbx_description
1 polymer ?
#
loop_
_entity_poly.entity_id
_entity_poly.type
_entity_poly.pdbx_seq_one_letter_code
_entity_poly.pdbx_strand_id
1 'polypeptide(L)'
;MATQPSRKAILSLYASTLRTAKSFSSYNFRNYFVSRTQDTFRGMQVEQDSTKLSQAYDKAVNELAVLRRSAVLNQLYGGLRLAVEEQSNVRTRGDT
;
A
#
# COMPACT_ATOMS: atom_id res chain seq x y z
N MET A 1 -7.52 17.32 22.34
CA MET A 1 -8.25 17.52 21.06
C MET A 1 -7.47 16.80 19.99
N ALA A 2 -8.09 15.94 19.17
CA ALA A 2 -7.37 15.25 18.10
C ALA A 2 -6.93 16.28 17.06
N THR A 3 -5.62 16.42 16.88
CA THR A 3 -5.04 17.39 15.94
C THR A 3 -5.32 16.95 14.52
N GLN A 4 -5.99 17.79 13.73
CA GLN A 4 -6.31 17.47 12.36
C GLN A 4 -5.05 17.22 11.52
N PRO A 5 -4.97 16.11 10.77
CA PRO A 5 -3.84 15.87 9.90
C PRO A 5 -3.81 16.91 8.77
N SER A 6 -2.64 17.51 8.54
CA SER A 6 -2.49 18.46 7.44
C SER A 6 -2.63 17.76 6.08
N ARG A 7 -3.11 18.48 5.06
CA ARG A 7 -3.19 17.98 3.67
C ARG A 7 -1.86 17.39 3.18
N LYS A 8 -0.74 18.04 3.53
CA LYS A 8 0.61 17.56 3.17
C LYS A 8 0.92 16.22 3.83
N ALA A 9 0.52 16.02 5.08
CA ALA A 9 0.71 14.76 5.80
C ALA A 9 -0.13 13.62 5.21
N ILE A 10 -1.36 13.90 4.76
CA ILE A 10 -2.20 12.92 4.08
C ILE A 10 -1.58 12.51 2.74
N LEU A 11 -1.10 13.47 1.95
CA LEU A 11 -0.47 13.21 0.65
C LEU A 11 0.86 12.44 0.80
N SER A 12 1.67 12.75 1.81
CA SER A 12 2.92 12.01 2.06
C SER A 12 2.63 10.57 2.50
N LEU A 13 1.58 10.36 3.31
CA LEU A 13 1.13 9.03 3.71
C LEU A 13 0.63 8.25 2.49
N TYR A 14 -0.23 8.85 1.66
CA TYR A 14 -0.72 8.23 0.41
C TYR A 14 0.43 7.78 -0.49
N ALA A 15 1.40 8.66 -0.75
CA ALA A 15 2.56 8.33 -1.58
C ALA A 15 3.40 7.19 -0.99
N SER A 16 3.54 7.15 0.34
CA SER A 16 4.28 6.10 1.05
C SER A 16 3.56 4.75 0.98
N THR A 17 2.24 4.75 1.20
CA THR A 17 1.42 3.53 1.11
C THR A 17 1.36 3.01 -0.31
N LEU A 18 1.15 3.88 -1.31
CA LEU A 18 1.12 3.49 -2.71
C LEU A 18 2.46 2.92 -3.18
N ARG A 19 3.58 3.50 -2.75
CA ARG A 19 4.92 2.97 -3.04
C ARG A 19 5.13 1.58 -2.43
N THR A 20 4.69 1.40 -1.20
CA THR A 20 4.78 0.11 -0.50
C THR A 20 3.90 -0.94 -1.18
N ALA A 21 2.66 -0.60 -1.54
CA ALA A 21 1.74 -1.47 -2.28
C ALA A 21 2.33 -1.92 -3.63
N LYS A 22 3.03 -1.02 -4.34
CA LYS A 22 3.71 -1.35 -5.61
C LYS A 22 4.93 -2.27 -5.45
N SER A 23 5.51 -2.35 -4.26
CA SER A 23 6.71 -3.16 -4.00
C SER A 23 6.44 -4.65 -3.78
N PHE A 24 5.17 -5.07 -3.69
CA PHE A 24 4.80 -6.48 -3.61
C PHE A 24 5.19 -7.21 -4.90
N SER A 25 5.88 -8.34 -4.75
CA SER A 25 6.27 -9.22 -5.85
C SER A 25 5.05 -9.90 -6.45
N SER A 26 4.15 -10.42 -5.59
CA SER A 26 2.94 -11.12 -6.01
C SER A 26 1.93 -10.18 -6.66
N TYR A 27 1.49 -10.53 -7.87
CA TYR A 27 0.51 -9.78 -8.66
C TYR A 27 -0.78 -9.44 -7.88
N ASN A 28 -1.37 -10.44 -7.23
CA ASN A 28 -2.64 -10.28 -6.51
C ASN A 28 -2.54 -9.24 -5.39
N PHE A 29 -1.48 -9.34 -4.57
CA PHE A 29 -1.26 -8.40 -3.47
C PHE A 29 -0.96 -7.00 -3.98
N ARG A 30 -0.08 -6.87 -4.98
CA ARG A 30 0.26 -5.57 -5.57
C ARG A 30 -0.99 -4.84 -6.06
N ASN A 31 -1.81 -5.50 -6.86
CA ASN A 31 -3.01 -4.86 -7.44
C ASN A 31 -4.07 -4.59 -6.38
N TYR A 32 -4.31 -5.53 -5.47
CA TYR A 32 -5.25 -5.35 -4.37
C TYR A 32 -4.87 -4.14 -3.51
N PHE A 33 -3.62 -4.08 -3.03
CA PHE A 33 -3.20 -3.00 -2.15
C PHE A 33 -3.11 -1.65 -2.87
N VAL A 34 -2.83 -1.61 -4.17
CA VAL A 34 -2.90 -0.38 -4.96
C VAL A 34 -4.34 0.15 -5.01
N SER A 35 -5.31 -0.68 -5.40
CA SER A 35 -6.73 -0.29 -5.44
C SER A 35 -7.22 0.12 -4.06
N ARG A 36 -6.96 -0.71 -3.04
CA ARG A 36 -7.36 -0.45 -1.66
C ARG A 36 -6.81 0.87 -1.14
N THR A 37 -5.56 1.20 -1.46
CA THR A 37 -4.95 2.48 -1.09
C THR A 37 -5.68 3.64 -1.76
N GLN A 38 -5.95 3.55 -3.07
CA GLN A 38 -6.68 4.60 -3.78
C GLN A 38 -8.08 4.83 -3.21
N ASP A 39 -8.83 3.76 -2.95
CA ASP A 39 -10.19 3.82 -2.40
C ASP A 39 -10.18 4.42 -1.00
N THR A 40 -9.26 3.99 -0.14
CA THR A 40 -9.16 4.46 1.24
C THR A 40 -8.87 5.96 1.30
N PHE A 41 -7.92 6.44 0.50
CA PHE A 41 -7.55 7.87 0.48
C PHE A 41 -8.57 8.74 -0.26
N ARG A 42 -9.29 8.19 -1.25
CA ARG A 42 -10.45 8.87 -1.84
C ARG A 42 -11.57 9.04 -0.82
N GLY A 43 -11.80 8.03 0.04
CA GLY A 43 -12.71 8.14 1.18
C GLY A 43 -12.31 9.26 2.16
N MET A 44 -11.03 9.32 2.54
CA MET A 44 -10.52 10.41 3.39
C MET A 44 -10.65 11.79 2.76
N GLN A 45 -10.59 11.91 1.43
CA GLN A 45 -10.72 13.18 0.73
C GLN A 45 -12.16 13.75 0.81
N VAL A 46 -13.16 12.88 0.86
CA VAL A 46 -14.59 13.27 0.87
C VAL A 46 -15.14 13.43 2.29
N GLU A 47 -14.45 12.87 3.29
CA GLU A 47 -14.83 12.95 4.70
C GLU A 47 -14.79 14.39 5.22
N GLN A 48 -15.90 14.83 5.82
CA GLN A 48 -16.06 16.19 6.36
C GLN A 48 -15.87 16.20 7.88
N ASP A 49 -16.06 15.07 8.54
CA ASP A 49 -15.87 14.96 9.98
C ASP A 49 -14.39 14.87 10.32
N SER A 50 -13.89 15.96 10.89
CA SER A 50 -12.54 16.11 11.41
C SER A 50 -12.11 14.94 12.32
N THR A 51 -12.98 14.46 13.20
CA THR A 51 -12.63 13.38 14.14
C THR A 51 -12.45 12.06 13.42
N LYS A 52 -13.34 11.75 12.47
CA LYS A 52 -13.23 10.55 11.62
C LYS A 52 -12.00 10.59 10.73
N LEU A 53 -11.67 11.76 10.19
CA LEU A 53 -10.47 11.94 9.38
C LEU A 53 -9.19 11.66 10.18
N SER A 54 -9.11 12.16 11.41
CA SER A 54 -7.97 11.88 12.29
C SER A 54 -7.85 10.38 12.60
N GLN A 55 -8.97 9.72 12.94
CA GLN A 55 -8.97 8.27 13.21
C GLN A 55 -8.60 7.46 11.97
N ALA A 56 -9.10 7.84 10.79
CA ALA A 56 -8.76 7.19 9.52
C ALA A 56 -7.28 7.36 9.17
N TYR A 57 -6.71 8.55 9.44
CA TYR A 57 -5.30 8.81 9.29
C TYR A 57 -4.45 7.93 10.19
N ASP A 58 -4.75 7.88 11.50
CA ASP A 58 -4.01 7.07 12.47
C ASP A 58 -4.10 5.58 12.12
N LYS A 59 -5.27 5.11 11.67
CA LYS A 59 -5.45 3.75 11.16
C LYS A 59 -4.55 3.49 9.96
N ALA A 60 -4.53 4.39 8.97
CA ALA A 60 -3.70 4.23 7.78
C ALA A 60 -2.19 4.28 8.07
N VAL A 61 -1.75 5.04 9.08
CA VAL A 61 -0.37 5.02 9.57
C VAL A 61 -0.01 3.63 10.11
N ASN A 62 -0.88 3.04 10.93
CA ASN A 62 -0.68 1.70 11.46
C ASN A 62 -0.69 0.63 10.34
N GLU A 63 -1.63 0.74 9.40
CA GLU A 63 -1.72 -0.15 8.24
C GLU A 63 -0.47 -0.04 7.35
N LEU A 64 0.10 1.15 7.15
CA LEU A 64 1.36 1.31 6.42
C LEU A 64 2.51 0.52 7.07
N ALA A 65 2.60 0.51 8.40
CA ALA A 65 3.63 -0.25 9.10
C ALA A 65 3.47 -1.77 8.87
N VAL A 66 2.23 -2.27 8.89
CA VAL A 66 1.90 -3.67 8.56
C VAL A 66 2.25 -3.96 7.09
N LEU A 67 1.81 -3.10 6.18
CA LEU A 67 1.99 -3.26 4.74
C LEU A 67 3.47 -3.34 4.37
N ARG A 68 4.34 -2.53 5.01
CA ARG A 68 5.79 -2.57 4.82
C ARG A 68 6.39 -3.92 5.19
N ARG A 69 6.01 -4.47 6.35
CA ARG A 69 6.49 -5.80 6.78
C ARG A 69 6.01 -6.89 5.83
N SER A 70 4.74 -6.84 5.45
CA SER A 70 4.15 -7.81 4.51
C SER A 70 4.81 -7.76 3.13
N ALA A 71 5.17 -6.56 2.64
CA ALA A 71 5.89 -6.42 1.38
C ALA A 71 7.27 -7.09 1.43
N VAL A 72 8.03 -6.89 2.51
CA VAL A 72 9.34 -7.54 2.69
C VAL A 72 9.19 -9.07 2.75
N LEU A 73 8.23 -9.59 3.52
CA LEU A 73 7.98 -11.03 3.59
C LEU A 73 7.56 -11.60 2.23
N ASN A 74 6.75 -10.87 1.48
CA ASN A 74 6.33 -11.27 0.14
C ASN A 74 7.49 -11.27 -0.87
N GLN A 75 8.47 -10.39 -0.69
CA GLN A 75 9.70 -10.42 -1.50
C GLN A 75 10.60 -11.60 -1.13
N LEU A 76 10.73 -11.91 0.17
CA LEU A 76 11.57 -13.01 0.66
C LEU A 76 11.01 -14.40 0.30
N TYR A 77 9.69 -14.56 0.38
CA TYR A 77 9.00 -15.83 0.16
C TYR A 77 8.07 -15.77 -1.07
N GLY A 78 8.39 -14.91 -2.03
CA GLY A 78 7.62 -14.77 -3.27
C GLY A 78 7.74 -15.99 -4.16
N GLY A 79 6.63 -16.47 -4.71
CA GLY A 79 6.60 -17.56 -5.67
C GLY A 79 6.93 -17.12 -7.10
N LEU A 80 6.87 -18.09 -8.03
CA LEU A 80 6.97 -17.83 -9.46
C LEU A 80 5.84 -16.90 -9.93
N ARG A 81 6.12 -16.13 -10.99
CA ARG A 81 5.11 -15.27 -11.62
C ARG A 81 3.95 -16.09 -12.16
N LEU A 82 2.75 -15.54 -12.03
CA LEU A 82 1.53 -16.16 -12.55
C LEU A 82 1.46 -16.06 -14.08
N ALA A 83 0.69 -16.94 -14.72
CA ALA A 83 0.49 -16.93 -16.18
C ALA A 83 -0.16 -15.64 -16.72
N VAL A 84 -0.88 -14.92 -15.84
CA VAL A 84 -1.51 -13.61 -16.15
C VAL A 84 -0.53 -12.44 -16.08
N GLU A 85 0.65 -12.65 -15.48
CA GLU A 85 1.70 -11.63 -15.47
C GLU A 85 2.39 -11.63 -16.83
N GLU A 86 2.64 -10.43 -17.38
CA GLU A 86 3.40 -10.31 -18.62
C GLU A 86 4.70 -11.12 -18.51
N GLN A 87 4.92 -12.02 -19.47
CA GLN A 87 6.16 -12.77 -19.59
C GLN A 87 7.27 -11.81 -20.00
N SER A 88 7.90 -11.15 -19.02
CA SER A 88 9.17 -10.51 -19.28
C SER A 88 10.19 -11.62 -19.53
N ASN A 89 10.84 -11.62 -20.71
CA ASN A 89 11.94 -12.54 -21.05
C ASN A 89 13.15 -12.47 -20.08
N VAL A 90 13.12 -11.56 -19.10
CA VAL A 90 14.10 -11.49 -18.02
C VAL A 90 13.79 -12.59 -17.01
N ARG A 91 14.52 -13.69 -17.11
CA ARG A 91 14.63 -14.69 -16.03
C ARG A 91 15.23 -14.01 -14.80
N THR A 92 14.40 -13.66 -13.81
CA THR A 92 14.94 -13.39 -12.47
C THR A 92 15.44 -14.72 -11.93
N ARG A 93 16.77 -14.81 -11.84
CA ARG A 93 17.53 -15.96 -11.39
C ARG A 93 16.98 -16.44 -10.05
N GLY A 94 16.32 -17.59 -10.06
CA GLY A 94 16.19 -18.42 -8.87
C GLY A 94 17.54 -19.07 -8.64
N ASP A 95 18.51 -18.32 -8.12
CA ASP A 95 19.74 -18.90 -7.58
C ASP A 95 19.44 -19.30 -6.13
N THR A 96 18.94 -20.53 -5.98
CA THR A 96 19.52 -21.67 -5.23
C THR A 96 18.53 -22.82 -5.30
#